data_AF-A0A8J8NKK0-F1
#
_entry.id   AF-A0A8J8NKK0-F1
#
_cell.length_a   1.000
_cell.length_b   1.000
_cell.length_c   1.000
_cell.angle_alpha   90.00
_cell.angle_beta   90.00
_cell.angle_gamma   90.00
#
_symmetry.space_group_name_H-M   'P 1'
#
loop_
_entity.id
_entity.type
_entity.pdbx_description
1 polymer ?
#
loop_
_entity_poly.entity_id
_entity_poly.type
_entity_poly.pdbx_seq_one_letter_code
_entity_poly.pdbx_strand_id
1 'polypeptide(L)'
;MENAEEKREVSEMEQWIFDNYDLNNNGKLSNEEAKELLKDIEDYDFTSEKIPVEEIDAWFAKWDTNKDGQLSVNEFFRAIA
;
A
#
# COMPACT_ATOMS: atom_id res chain seq x y z
N MET A 1 -16.53 -20.24 -6.06
CA MET A 1 -16.64 -19.27 -7.15
C MET A 1 -16.01 -18.02 -6.59
N GLU A 2 -14.73 -17.82 -6.86
CA GLU A 2 -13.94 -16.75 -6.24
C GLU A 2 -14.15 -15.46 -7.06
N ASN A 3 -14.43 -14.37 -6.36
CA ASN A 3 -15.03 -13.13 -6.85
C ASN A 3 -14.23 -12.48 -7.99
N ALA A 4 -14.87 -12.32 -9.15
CA ALA A 4 -14.32 -11.56 -10.27
C ALA A 4 -14.42 -10.03 -10.06
N GLU A 5 -15.22 -9.59 -9.09
CA GLU A 5 -15.42 -8.17 -8.74
C GLU A 5 -14.29 -7.66 -7.81
N GLU A 6 -13.93 -8.39 -6.75
CA GLU A 6 -12.74 -8.10 -5.91
C GLU A 6 -11.45 -8.01 -6.74
N LYS A 7 -11.30 -8.88 -7.75
CA LYS A 7 -10.14 -8.87 -8.65
C LYS A 7 -10.03 -7.63 -9.53
N ARG A 8 -11.13 -6.92 -9.80
CA ARG A 8 -11.16 -5.70 -10.62
C ARG A 8 -10.95 -4.46 -9.77
N GLU A 9 -11.60 -4.38 -8.61
CA GLU A 9 -11.43 -3.24 -7.69
C GLU A 9 -10.00 -3.13 -7.16
N VAL A 10 -9.38 -4.28 -6.86
CA VAL A 10 -7.94 -4.33 -6.51
C VAL A 10 -7.11 -3.73 -7.64
N SER A 11 -7.35 -4.09 -8.90
CA SER A 11 -6.55 -3.59 -10.03
C SER A 11 -6.68 -2.08 -10.29
N GLU A 12 -7.86 -1.49 -10.07
CA GLU A 12 -8.07 -0.06 -10.27
C GLU A 12 -7.44 0.77 -9.13
N MET A 13 -7.54 0.27 -7.89
CA MET A 13 -6.85 0.87 -6.75
C MET A 13 -5.33 0.74 -6.89
N GLU A 14 -4.83 -0.41 -7.37
CA GLU A 14 -3.41 -0.63 -7.67
C GLU A 14 -2.91 0.44 -8.63
N GLN A 15 -3.59 0.63 -9.76
CA GLN A 15 -3.18 1.64 -10.73
C GLN A 15 -3.23 3.06 -10.17
N TRP A 16 -4.29 3.42 -9.45
CA TRP A 16 -4.42 4.76 -8.88
C TRP A 16 -3.30 5.08 -7.88
N ILE A 17 -2.97 4.14 -6.98
CA ILE A 17 -1.89 4.34 -6.00
C ILE A 17 -0.56 4.55 -6.72
N PHE A 18 -0.26 3.74 -7.72
CA PHE A 18 0.98 3.87 -8.48
C PHE A 18 1.04 5.18 -9.28
N ASP A 19 -0.04 5.56 -9.96
CA ASP A 19 -0.10 6.81 -10.72
C ASP A 19 0.08 8.07 -9.85
N ASN A 20 -0.30 8.01 -8.57
CA ASN A 20 -0.22 9.15 -7.66
C ASN A 20 1.01 9.16 -6.74
N TYR A 21 1.52 7.98 -6.35
CA TYR A 21 2.54 7.87 -5.29
C TYR A 21 3.85 7.20 -5.74
N ASP A 22 3.88 6.42 -6.81
CA ASP A 22 5.15 5.92 -7.39
C ASP A 22 5.82 7.02 -8.22
N LEU A 23 6.40 8.00 -7.53
CA LEU A 23 7.00 9.19 -8.14
C LEU A 23 8.16 8.82 -9.07
N ASN A 24 8.89 7.76 -8.73
CA ASN A 24 10.03 7.29 -9.51
C ASN A 24 9.64 6.28 -10.61
N ASN A 25 8.36 5.88 -10.68
CA ASN A 25 7.77 4.98 -11.68
C ASN A 25 8.50 3.62 -11.79
N ASN A 26 8.98 3.07 -10.67
CA ASN A 26 9.68 1.78 -10.66
C ASN A 26 8.75 0.57 -10.44
N GLY A 27 7.45 0.80 -10.24
CA GLY A 27 6.45 -0.24 -9.96
C GLY A 27 6.49 -0.76 -8.53
N LYS A 28 7.15 -0.04 -7.61
CA LYS A 28 7.15 -0.27 -6.15
C LYS A 28 6.99 1.05 -5.40
N LEU A 29 6.49 0.97 -4.18
CA LEU A 29 6.45 2.12 -3.27
C LEU A 29 7.65 2.05 -2.34
N SER A 30 8.54 3.03 -2.43
CA SER A 30 9.57 3.21 -1.41
C SER A 30 8.97 3.54 -0.05
N ASN A 31 9.76 3.43 1.01
CA ASN A 31 9.32 3.82 2.36
C ASN A 31 8.83 5.28 2.44
N GLU A 32 9.44 6.18 1.68
CA GLU A 32 9.05 7.59 1.62
C GLU A 32 7.72 7.78 0.87
N GLU A 33 7.56 7.12 -0.28
CA GLU A 33 6.31 7.17 -1.08
C GLU A 33 5.14 6.50 -0.35
N ALA A 34 5.39 5.36 0.29
CA ALA A 34 4.40 4.66 1.09
C ALA A 34 3.99 5.46 2.35
N LYS A 35 4.89 6.27 2.93
CA LYS A 35 4.55 7.14 4.07
C LYS A 35 3.58 8.24 3.68
N GLU A 36 3.81 8.89 2.54
CA GLU A 36 2.88 9.92 2.04
C GLU A 36 1.52 9.31 1.69
N LEU A 37 1.51 8.13 1.05
CA LEU A 37 0.30 7.36 0.81
C LEU A 37 -0.43 7.01 2.11
N LEU A 38 0.24 6.43 3.11
CA LEU A 38 -0.37 6.02 4.38
C LEU A 38 -0.92 7.21 5.17
N LYS A 39 -0.28 8.38 5.06
CA LYS A 39 -0.76 9.62 5.66
C LYS A 39 -2.04 10.14 5.00
N ASP A 40 -2.14 10.02 3.67
CA ASP A 40 -3.35 10.36 2.93
C ASP A 40 -4.47 9.32 3.14
N ILE A 41 -4.09 8.04 3.31
CA ILE A 41 -5.00 6.94 3.71
C ILE A 41 -5.45 7.12 5.17
N GLU A 42 -4.71 7.78 6.05
CA GLU A 42 -5.21 8.06 7.41
C GLU A 42 -6.52 8.87 7.39
N ASP A 43 -6.73 9.67 6.33
CA ASP A 43 -7.98 10.40 6.05
C ASP A 43 -9.01 9.55 5.28
N TYR A 44 -8.53 8.60 4.47
CA TYR A 44 -9.35 7.65 3.71
C TYR A 44 -9.40 6.29 4.40
N ASP A 45 -10.47 6.03 5.17
CA ASP A 45 -10.80 4.83 5.96
C ASP A 45 -10.74 3.46 5.21
N PHE A 46 -9.61 3.12 4.59
CA PHE A 46 -9.40 1.90 3.81
C PHE A 46 -9.08 0.71 4.72
N THR A 47 -8.43 0.93 5.86
CA THR A 47 -8.00 -0.14 6.77
C THR A 47 -8.95 -0.35 7.95
N SER A 48 -9.96 0.50 8.18
CA SER A 48 -10.79 0.56 9.40
C SER A 48 -10.02 0.73 10.73
N GLU A 49 -8.70 0.52 10.71
CA GLU A 49 -7.76 0.69 11.80
C GLU A 49 -6.77 1.78 11.42
N LYS A 50 -6.79 2.87 12.18
CA LYS A 50 -5.78 3.93 12.07
C LYS A 50 -4.42 3.35 12.45
N ILE A 51 -3.51 3.27 11.50
CA ILE A 51 -2.11 2.93 11.76
C ILE A 51 -1.45 4.20 12.29
N PRO A 52 -1.01 4.25 13.56
CA PRO A 52 -0.29 5.41 14.06
C PRO A 52 0.97 5.65 13.24
N VAL A 53 1.30 6.91 12.95
CA VAL A 53 2.53 7.28 12.22
C VAL A 53 3.79 6.66 12.85
N GLU A 54 3.82 6.53 14.18
CA GLU A 54 4.90 5.88 14.93
C GLU A 54 5.03 4.36 14.69
N GLU A 55 3.95 3.70 14.28
CA GLU A 55 3.90 2.26 13.98
C GLU A 55 4.07 1.98 12.47
N ILE A 56 4.08 3.01 11.61
CA ILE A 56 4.22 2.85 10.15
C ILE A 56 5.52 2.11 9.80
N ASP A 57 6.63 2.40 10.47
CA ASP A 57 7.91 1.72 10.20
C ASP A 57 7.84 0.22 10.57
N ALA A 58 7.16 -0.12 11.67
CA ALA A 58 6.97 -1.51 12.09
C ALA A 58 5.98 -2.25 11.18
N TRP A 59 4.91 -1.57 10.74
CA TRP A 59 3.96 -2.06 9.76
C TRP A 59 4.65 -2.32 8.42
N PHE A 60 5.44 -1.35 7.93
CA PHE A 60 6.18 -1.47 6.68
C PHE A 60 7.13 -2.66 6.74
N ALA A 61 7.93 -2.78 7.81
CA ALA A 61 8.85 -3.90 7.99
C ALA A 61 8.17 -5.27 8.12
N LYS A 62 6.91 -5.30 8.60
CA LYS A 62 6.11 -6.52 8.68
C LYS A 62 5.65 -7.00 7.29
N TRP A 63 5.36 -6.08 6.38
CA TRP A 63 4.80 -6.38 5.07
C TRP A 63 5.84 -6.42 3.94
N ASP A 64 6.97 -5.72 4.11
CA ASP A 64 8.19 -5.86 3.29
C ASP A 64 8.81 -7.25 3.51
N THR A 65 8.23 -8.24 2.83
CA THR A 65 8.52 -9.66 3.03
C THR A 65 9.86 -10.02 2.38
N ASN A 66 10.15 -9.38 1.24
CA ASN A 66 11.40 -9.57 0.51
C ASN A 66 12.57 -8.77 1.11
N LYS A 67 12.29 -7.81 2.01
CA LYS A 67 13.25 -6.94 2.70
C LYS A 67 14.10 -6.10 1.75
N ASP A 68 13.50 -5.66 0.65
CA ASP A 68 14.15 -4.80 -0.34
C ASP A 68 13.99 -3.30 0.00
N GLY A 69 13.30 -2.98 1.11
CA GLY A 69 13.07 -1.63 1.59
C GLY A 69 11.94 -0.90 0.84
N GLN A 70 11.18 -1.62 0.02
CA GLN A 70 10.07 -1.12 -0.79
C GLN A 70 8.88 -2.07 -0.64
N LEU A 71 7.66 -1.54 -0.66
CA LEU A 71 6.47 -2.37 -0.76
C LEU A 71 6.13 -2.56 -2.23
N SER A 72 6.20 -3.80 -2.69
CA SER A 72 5.57 -4.15 -3.96
C SER A 72 4.06 -4.05 -3.84
N VAL A 73 3.39 -3.92 -5.00
CA VAL A 73 1.93 -3.93 -5.12
C VAL A 73 1.31 -5.04 -4.25
N ASN A 74 1.74 -6.27 -4.46
CA ASN A 74 1.18 -7.42 -3.76
C ASN A 74 1.47 -7.41 -2.25
N GLU A 75 2.56 -6.80 -1.79
CA GLU A 75 2.83 -6.65 -0.35
C GLU A 75 1.95 -5.58 0.27
N PHE A 76 1.79 -4.44 -0.39
CA PHE A 76 0.92 -3.35 0.06
C PHE A 76 -0.54 -3.80 0.13
N PHE A 77 -1.06 -4.47 -0.89
CA PHE A 77 -2.46 -4.94 -0.90
C PHE A 77 -2.73 -5.98 0.18
N ARG A 78 -1.78 -6.88 0.46
CA ARG A 78 -1.90 -7.80 1.60
C ARG A 78 -1.94 -7.08 2.93
N ALA A 79 -1.35 -5.88 2.98
CA ALA A 79 -1.26 -5.09 4.19
C ALA A 79 -2.54 -4.28 4.49
N ILE A 80 -3.36 -4.03 3.46
CA ILE A 80 -4.63 -3.28 3.56
C ILE A 80 -5.89 -4.10 3.23
N ALA A 81 -5.74 -5.35 2.77
CA ALA A 81 -6.83 -6.32 2.56
C ALA A 81 -7.15 -7.12 3.83
#